data_AF-A0A816FL08-F1
#
_entry.id   AF-A0A816FL08-F1
#
_cell.length_a   1.000
_cell.length_b   1.000
_cell.length_c   1.000
_cell.angle_alpha   90.00
_cell.angle_beta   90.00
_cell.angle_gamma   90.00
#
_symmetry.space_group_name_H-M   'P 1'
#
loop_
_entity.id
_entity.type
_entity.pdbx_description
1 polymer ?
#
loop_
_entity_poly.entity_id
_entity_poly.type
_entity_poly.pdbx_seq_one_letter_code
_entity_poly.pdbx_strand_id
1 'polypeptide(L)'
;MKISILIIISTTEDKLLKYDDIKCPALEFPPSLLHHKAQSIHIKGKSVEWYRPVTLVELVSLKNQHPTAKIVSGNTMMQIDRKFKNKNYPILIGVSHIQELNTMKKLENGMIIGAGITIAKVKEYLKLWLKTLSTHQISTCHALLNQLNSFGSEQIRNVATIG
;
A
#
# COMPACT_ATOMS: atom_id res chain seq x y z
N MET A 1 -21.21 12.18 -16.07
CA MET A 1 -20.58 13.43 -16.55
C MET A 1 -19.07 13.18 -16.62
N LYS A 2 -18.53 12.82 -17.80
CA LYS A 2 -17.08 12.61 -17.99
C LYS A 2 -16.45 13.99 -18.22
N ILE A 3 -15.68 14.48 -17.26
CA ILE A 3 -14.87 15.68 -17.43
C ILE A 3 -13.55 15.21 -18.06
N SER A 4 -13.40 15.43 -19.35
CA SER A 4 -12.14 15.22 -20.06
C SER A 4 -11.30 16.49 -19.90
N ILE A 5 -10.17 16.39 -19.21
CA ILE A 5 -9.21 17.49 -19.09
C ILE A 5 -8.33 17.47 -20.34
N LEU A 6 -8.43 18.50 -21.17
CA LEU A 6 -7.56 18.72 -22.32
C LEU A 6 -6.31 19.48 -21.84
N ILE A 7 -5.16 18.80 -21.79
CA ILE A 7 -3.87 19.43 -21.53
C ILE A 7 -3.24 19.74 -22.90
N ILE A 8 -3.21 21.03 -23.26
CA ILE A 8 -2.56 21.49 -24.50
C ILE A 8 -1.09 21.75 -24.17
N ILE A 9 -0.19 20.89 -24.65
CA ILE A 9 1.24 21.17 -24.65
C ILE A 9 1.54 21.88 -25.96
N SER A 10 1.83 23.18 -25.89
CA SER A 10 2.24 23.98 -27.05
C SER A 10 3.64 23.53 -27.49
N THR A 11 3.71 22.82 -28.61
CA THR A 11 4.94 22.68 -29.40
C THR A 11 4.68 23.35 -30.74
N THR A 12 5.67 24.09 -31.25
CA THR A 12 5.63 25.04 -32.37
C THR A 12 5.33 24.47 -33.77
N GLU A 13 4.72 23.29 -33.89
CA GLU A 13 4.22 22.75 -35.16
C GLU A 13 2.87 22.05 -34.93
N ASP A 14 1.85 22.51 -35.64
CA ASP A 14 0.44 22.12 -35.53
C ASP A 14 0.18 20.64 -35.89
N LYS A 15 0.48 19.73 -34.96
CA LYS A 15 -0.15 18.41 -34.88
C LYS A 15 -0.54 18.13 -33.43
N LEU A 16 -1.83 18.24 -33.14
CA LEU A 16 -2.44 17.72 -31.92
C LEU A 16 -2.26 16.19 -31.89
N LEU A 17 -1.20 15.71 -31.24
CA LEU A 17 -1.04 14.29 -30.93
C LEU A 17 -2.14 13.90 -29.95
N LYS A 18 -2.93 12.87 -30.28
CA LYS A 18 -3.84 12.30 -29.28
C LYS A 18 -2.99 11.64 -28.20
N TYR A 19 -3.47 11.64 -26.96
CA TYR A 19 -2.76 11.00 -25.84
C TYR A 19 -2.42 9.53 -26.15
N ASP A 20 -3.27 8.84 -26.90
CA ASP A 20 -3.07 7.46 -27.35
C ASP A 20 -1.97 7.30 -28.42
N ASP A 21 -1.59 8.38 -29.12
CA ASP A 21 -0.53 8.39 -30.13
C ASP A 21 0.85 8.66 -29.51
N ILE A 22 0.90 9.07 -28.24
CA ILE A 22 2.14 9.19 -27.47
C ILE A 22 2.57 7.78 -27.07
N LYS A 23 3.33 7.13 -27.95
CA LYS A 23 4.12 5.95 -27.58
C LYS A 23 5.23 6.38 -26.62
N CYS A 24 4.88 6.57 -25.34
CA CYS A 24 5.88 6.43 -24.29
C CYS A 24 6.42 5.01 -24.43
N PRO A 25 7.71 4.80 -24.74
CA PRO A 25 8.28 3.47 -24.69
C PRO A 25 7.97 2.91 -23.30
N ALA A 26 7.31 1.76 -23.25
CA ALA A 26 7.01 1.11 -21.99
C ALA A 26 8.35 0.92 -21.27
N LEU A 27 8.55 1.62 -20.16
CA LEU A 27 9.74 1.44 -19.35
C LEU A 27 9.75 -0.01 -18.87
N GLU A 28 10.69 -0.78 -19.41
CA GLU A 28 10.85 -2.17 -19.01
C GLU A 28 11.30 -2.24 -17.54
N PHE A 29 10.73 -3.19 -16.80
CA PHE A 29 11.11 -3.40 -15.42
C PHE A 29 12.57 -3.89 -15.34
N PRO A 30 13.44 -3.29 -14.50
CA PRO A 30 14.85 -3.67 -14.43
C PRO A 30 15.04 -5.17 -14.14
N PRO A 31 15.71 -5.95 -15.00
CA PRO A 31 15.85 -7.40 -14.81
C PRO A 31 16.54 -7.78 -13.50
N SER A 32 17.47 -6.96 -13.02
CA SER A 32 18.18 -7.16 -11.76
C SER A 32 17.25 -7.18 -10.54
N LEU A 33 16.09 -6.51 -10.61
CA LEU A 33 15.12 -6.45 -9.52
C LEU A 33 14.16 -7.64 -9.51
N LEU A 34 14.02 -8.38 -10.61
CA LEU A 34 13.13 -9.55 -10.68
C LEU A 34 13.57 -10.67 -9.74
N HIS A 35 14.89 -10.82 -9.54
CA HIS A 35 15.50 -11.89 -8.76
C HIS A 35 15.95 -11.40 -7.38
N HIS A 36 15.65 -10.15 -7.03
CA HIS A 36 16.05 -9.58 -5.76
C HIS A 36 15.30 -10.26 -4.61
N LYS A 37 16.06 -10.86 -3.68
CA LYS A 37 15.52 -11.40 -2.45
C LYS A 37 15.56 -10.33 -1.37
N ALA A 38 14.40 -10.02 -0.81
CA ALA A 38 14.30 -9.08 0.29
C ALA A 38 15.13 -9.56 1.48
N GLN A 39 15.97 -8.68 2.01
CA GLN A 39 16.73 -8.89 3.23
C GLN A 39 16.31 -7.88 4.29
N SER A 40 16.55 -8.22 5.55
CA SER A 40 16.41 -7.30 6.66
C SER A 40 17.42 -6.16 6.52
N ILE A 41 16.95 -4.92 6.69
CA ILE A 41 17.79 -3.73 6.56
C ILE A 41 17.71 -2.90 7.83
N HIS A 42 18.85 -2.36 8.26
CA HIS A 42 18.95 -1.30 9.25
C HIS A 42 19.66 -0.10 8.62
N ILE A 43 19.03 1.06 8.68
CA ILE A 43 19.58 2.33 8.20
C ILE A 43 19.64 3.28 9.40
N LYS A 44 20.85 3.65 9.79
CA LYS A 44 21.08 4.65 10.83
C LYS A 44 21.14 6.05 10.23
N GLY A 45 20.06 6.82 10.38
CA GLY A 45 20.03 8.24 10.04
C GLY A 45 20.55 9.11 11.18
N LYS A 46 20.62 10.43 10.94
CA LYS A 46 21.07 11.42 11.94
C LYS A 46 20.14 11.53 13.16
N SER A 47 18.82 11.43 12.93
CA SER A 47 17.80 11.61 13.97
C SER A 47 16.79 10.46 14.04
N VAL A 48 16.82 9.56 13.05
CA VAL A 48 15.88 8.44 12.94
C VAL A 48 16.65 7.22 12.47
N GLU A 49 16.42 6.10 13.13
CA GLU A 49 16.82 4.78 12.68
C GLU A 49 15.65 4.06 12.02
N TRP A 50 15.92 3.40 10.90
CA TRP A 50 14.94 2.65 10.13
C TRP A 50 15.33 1.19 10.08
N TYR A 51 14.48 0.34 10.66
CA TYR A 51 14.58 -1.11 10.56
C TYR A 51 13.53 -1.60 9.56
N ARG A 52 13.87 -2.56 8.71
CA ARG A 52 12.93 -3.23 7.82
C ARG A 52 13.14 -4.74 7.91
N PRO A 53 12.55 -5.43 8.90
CA PRO A 53 12.59 -6.88 8.99
C PRO A 53 11.85 -7.54 7.82
N VAL A 54 12.18 -8.81 7.55
CA VAL A 54 11.47 -9.64 6.56
C VAL A 54 10.68 -10.78 7.20
N THR A 55 10.87 -11.02 8.50
CA THR A 55 10.13 -12.04 9.26
C THR A 55 9.35 -11.44 10.43
N LEU A 56 8.28 -12.14 10.86
CA LEU A 56 7.56 -11.79 12.10
C LEU A 56 8.45 -11.91 13.34
N VAL A 57 9.36 -12.88 13.39
CA VAL A 57 10.26 -13.10 14.53
C VAL A 57 11.17 -11.89 14.74
N GLU A 58 11.75 -11.36 13.67
CA GLU A 58 12.56 -10.13 13.74
C GLU A 58 11.72 -8.92 14.15
N LEU A 59 10.51 -8.78 13.61
CA LEU A 59 9.59 -7.70 13.99
C LEU A 59 9.30 -7.71 15.50
N VAL A 60 8.94 -8.87 16.04
CA VAL A 60 8.66 -9.04 17.47
C VAL A 60 9.92 -8.74 18.30
N SER A 61 11.08 -9.24 17.88
CA SER A 61 12.35 -8.99 18.56
C SER A 61 12.69 -7.49 18.59
N LEU A 62 12.56 -6.79 17.45
CA LEU A 62 12.76 -5.34 17.35
C LEU A 62 11.76 -4.57 18.21
N LYS A 63 10.50 -5.03 18.27
CA LYS A 63 9.47 -4.38 19.08
C LYS A 63 9.71 -4.58 20.58
N ASN A 64 10.26 -5.72 20.98
CA ASN A 64 10.69 -5.96 22.37
C ASN A 64 11.92 -5.10 22.73
N GLN A 65 12.89 -4.99 21.83
CA GLN A 65 14.08 -4.15 22.03
C GLN A 65 13.74 -2.65 22.03
N HIS A 66 12.78 -2.24 21.22
CA HIS A 66 12.33 -0.87 21.07
C HIS A 66 10.81 -0.75 21.24
N PRO A 67 10.28 -0.83 22.48
CA PRO A 67 8.84 -0.82 22.73
C PRO A 67 8.12 0.42 22.21
N THR A 68 8.80 1.56 22.12
CA THR A 68 8.25 2.82 21.60
C THR A 68 8.42 2.99 20.09
N ALA A 69 9.11 2.06 19.40
CA ALA A 69 9.31 2.13 17.96
C ALA A 69 7.99 2.14 17.20
N LYS A 70 7.89 2.99 16.19
CA LYS A 70 6.68 3.11 15.38
C LYS A 70 6.74 2.14 14.20
N ILE A 71 5.74 1.28 14.10
CA ILE A 71 5.54 0.42 12.93
C ILE A 71 5.04 1.28 11.77
N VAL A 72 5.61 1.06 10.58
CA VAL A 72 5.34 1.80 9.36
C VAL A 72 5.07 0.83 8.22
N SER A 73 3.99 1.06 7.47
CA SER A 73 3.77 0.43 6.17
C SER A 73 3.52 1.50 5.09
N GLY A 74 2.29 2.05 5.02
CA GLY A 74 1.92 3.05 4.01
C GLY A 74 2.35 4.50 4.28
N ASN A 75 2.79 4.80 5.50
CA ASN A 75 3.24 6.12 5.95
C ASN A 75 2.22 7.28 5.86
N THR A 76 0.99 7.04 5.39
CA THR A 76 -0.06 8.06 5.15
C THR A 76 -0.46 8.85 6.39
N MET A 77 -0.34 8.25 7.58
CA MET A 77 -0.66 8.90 8.87
C MET A 77 0.58 9.46 9.60
N MET A 78 1.78 9.04 9.22
CA MET A 78 3.01 9.41 9.94
C MET A 78 3.27 10.91 9.88
N GLN A 79 3.06 11.51 8.71
CA GLN A 79 3.29 12.94 8.52
C GLN A 79 2.29 13.77 9.33
N ILE A 80 1.07 13.26 9.51
CA ILE A 80 0.07 13.91 10.35
C ILE A 80 0.52 13.87 11.82
N ASP A 81 0.96 12.71 12.31
CA ASP A 81 1.47 12.55 13.68
C ASP A 81 2.66 13.47 13.97
N ARG A 82 3.62 13.56 13.05
CA ARG A 82 4.81 14.40 13.24
C ARG A 82 4.47 15.89 13.16
N LYS A 83 3.76 16.31 12.11
CA LYS A 83 3.53 17.73 11.81
C LYS A 83 2.47 18.36 12.71
N PHE A 84 1.38 17.65 13.01
CA PHE A 84 0.23 18.22 13.71
C PHE A 84 0.08 17.74 15.15
N LYS A 85 0.75 16.64 15.54
CA LYS A 85 0.68 16.12 16.92
C LYS A 85 2.02 16.18 17.66
N ASN A 86 3.02 16.83 17.06
CA ASN A 86 4.37 16.99 17.61
C ASN A 86 4.99 15.69 18.13
N LYS A 87 4.68 14.54 17.49
CA LYS A 87 5.21 13.24 17.89
C LYS A 87 6.57 13.02 17.24
N ASN A 88 7.57 12.67 18.05
CA ASN A 88 8.87 12.25 17.57
C ASN A 88 9.02 10.73 17.66
N TYR A 89 9.48 10.11 16.57
CA TYR A 89 9.70 8.67 16.48
C TYR A 89 11.14 8.43 16.01
N PRO A 90 12.11 8.28 16.93
CA PRO A 90 13.51 8.08 16.60
C PRO A 90 13.78 6.68 16.02
N ILE A 91 12.88 5.73 16.24
CA ILE A 91 12.98 4.36 15.71
C ILE A 91 11.72 4.03 14.94
N LEU A 92 11.90 3.66 13.68
CA LEU A 92 10.85 3.23 12.77
C LEU A 92 11.09 1.78 12.34
N ILE A 93 10.02 1.00 12.26
CA ILE A 93 10.06 -0.39 11.79
C ILE A 93 9.12 -0.56 10.60
N GLY A 94 9.70 -0.72 9.40
CA GLY A 94 8.99 -0.98 8.15
C GLY A 94 8.56 -2.44 8.03
N VAL A 95 7.25 -2.69 7.84
CA VAL A 95 6.70 -4.07 7.82
C VAL A 95 6.22 -4.55 6.44
N SER A 96 6.53 -3.80 5.38
CA SER A 96 6.08 -4.07 4.02
C SER A 96 6.59 -5.39 3.41
N HIS A 97 7.63 -5.99 3.99
CA HIS A 97 8.28 -7.20 3.47
C HIS A 97 8.03 -8.45 4.32
N ILE A 98 7.09 -8.39 5.27
CA ILE A 98 6.68 -9.54 6.07
C ILE A 98 5.48 -10.18 5.38
N GLN A 99 5.65 -11.41 4.89
CA GLN A 99 4.66 -12.08 4.03
C GLN A 99 3.31 -12.27 4.74
N GLU A 100 3.32 -12.66 6.01
CA GLU A 100 2.13 -12.92 6.82
C GLU A 100 1.26 -11.67 6.97
N LEU A 101 1.90 -10.49 7.09
CA LEU A 101 1.19 -9.22 7.16
C LEU A 101 0.64 -8.76 5.81
N ASN A 102 1.15 -9.29 4.70
CA ASN A 102 0.75 -8.89 3.34
C ASN A 102 -0.12 -9.93 2.62
N THR A 103 -0.62 -10.92 3.35
CA THR A 103 -1.44 -12.01 2.80
C THR A 103 -2.90 -11.86 3.22
N MET A 104 -3.81 -12.21 2.31
CA MET A 104 -5.24 -12.35 2.60
C MET A 104 -5.66 -13.80 2.33
N LYS A 105 -6.44 -14.40 3.24
CA LYS A 105 -6.89 -15.80 3.13
C LYS A 105 -8.40 -15.88 3.35
N LYS A 106 -9.08 -16.63 2.49
CA LYS A 106 -10.48 -17.02 2.69
C LYS A 106 -10.52 -18.24 3.62
N LEU A 107 -11.44 -18.22 4.58
CA LEU A 107 -11.75 -19.34 5.46
C LEU A 107 -13.19 -19.80 5.17
N GLU A 108 -13.60 -20.93 5.74
CA GLU A 108 -14.98 -21.44 5.64
C GLU A 108 -15.99 -20.43 6.19
N ASN A 109 -15.71 -19.87 7.37
CA ASN A 109 -16.61 -18.97 8.10
C ASN A 109 -16.15 -17.50 8.10
N GLY A 110 -15.23 -17.11 7.22
CA GLY A 110 -14.73 -15.73 7.20
C GLY A 110 -13.48 -15.51 6.36
N MET A 111 -12.70 -14.51 6.76
CA MET A 111 -11.45 -14.16 6.09
C MET A 111 -10.41 -13.64 7.07
N ILE A 112 -9.15 -13.91 6.77
CA ILE A 112 -8.00 -13.31 7.44
C ILE A 112 -7.41 -12.27 6.51
N ILE A 113 -7.23 -11.06 7.04
CA ILE A 113 -6.63 -9.93 6.33
C ILE A 113 -5.35 -9.56 7.07
N GLY A 114 -4.20 -9.73 6.40
CA GLY A 114 -2.93 -9.28 6.95
C GLY A 114 -2.91 -7.76 7.10
N ALA A 115 -2.43 -7.25 8.24
CA ALA A 115 -2.48 -5.83 8.58
C ALA A 115 -1.71 -4.92 7.59
N GLY A 116 -0.70 -5.44 6.90
CA GLY A 116 0.11 -4.74 5.93
C GLY A 116 -0.49 -4.67 4.51
N ILE A 117 -1.61 -5.34 4.26
CA ILE A 117 -2.26 -5.27 2.94
C ILE A 117 -2.78 -3.85 2.68
N THR A 118 -2.63 -3.38 1.45
CA THR A 118 -3.13 -2.07 1.05
C THR A 118 -4.63 -2.10 0.82
N ILE A 119 -5.30 -0.96 1.03
CA ILE A 119 -6.74 -0.82 0.78
C ILE A 119 -7.09 -1.17 -0.66
N ALA A 120 -6.25 -0.79 -1.63
CA ALA A 120 -6.43 -1.15 -3.03
C ALA A 120 -6.50 -2.67 -3.23
N LYS A 121 -5.53 -3.42 -2.67
CA LYS A 121 -5.51 -4.89 -2.75
C LYS A 121 -6.72 -5.53 -2.07
N VAL A 122 -7.16 -5.02 -0.91
CA VAL A 122 -8.38 -5.53 -0.27
C VAL A 122 -9.60 -5.39 -1.18
N LYS A 123 -9.74 -4.24 -1.87
CA LYS A 123 -10.84 -4.05 -2.83
C LYS A 123 -10.79 -5.07 -3.96
N GLU A 124 -9.61 -5.37 -4.48
CA GLU A 124 -9.44 -6.38 -5.54
C GLU A 124 -9.88 -7.77 -5.05
N TYR A 125 -9.43 -8.19 -3.87
CA TYR A 125 -9.85 -9.46 -3.27
C TYR A 125 -11.35 -9.51 -3.01
N LEU A 126 -11.95 -8.46 -2.43
CA LEU A 126 -13.39 -8.40 -2.19
C LEU A 126 -14.19 -8.50 -3.49
N LYS A 127 -13.79 -7.79 -4.55
CA LYS A 127 -14.42 -7.89 -5.86
C LYS A 127 -14.34 -9.30 -6.45
N LEU A 128 -13.21 -9.98 -6.28
CA LEU A 128 -13.04 -11.36 -6.73
C LEU A 128 -13.94 -12.31 -5.95
N TRP A 129 -13.96 -12.19 -4.62
CA TRP A 129 -14.72 -13.10 -3.77
C TRP A 129 -16.23 -12.90 -3.87
N LEU A 130 -16.71 -11.67 -4.04
CA LEU A 130 -18.13 -11.38 -4.25
C LEU A 130 -18.72 -12.10 -5.48
N LYS A 131 -17.88 -12.48 -6.47
CA LYS A 131 -18.31 -13.32 -7.60
C LYS A 131 -18.51 -14.79 -7.24
N THR A 132 -17.98 -15.24 -6.11
CA THR A 132 -17.92 -16.65 -5.69
C THR A 132 -18.71 -16.95 -4.42
N LEU A 133 -19.12 -15.93 -3.67
CA LEU A 133 -19.79 -16.08 -2.39
C LEU A 133 -21.29 -16.29 -2.60
N SER A 134 -21.92 -17.01 -1.67
CA SER A 134 -23.37 -17.18 -1.63
C SER A 134 -24.05 -15.97 -0.97
N THR A 135 -25.34 -15.73 -1.26
CA THR A 135 -26.08 -14.51 -0.88
C THR A 135 -25.95 -14.12 0.60
N HIS A 136 -25.91 -15.09 1.51
CA HIS A 136 -25.81 -14.84 2.95
C HIS A 136 -24.41 -14.38 3.41
N GLN A 137 -23.35 -14.66 2.64
CA GLN A 137 -21.95 -14.34 2.99
C GLN A 137 -21.51 -12.96 2.44
N ILE A 138 -22.34 -12.34 1.61
CA ILE A 138 -21.97 -11.19 0.78
C ILE A 138 -22.17 -9.84 1.50
N SER A 139 -23.10 -9.75 2.45
CA SER A 139 -23.51 -8.48 3.08
C SER A 139 -22.32 -7.68 3.64
N THR A 140 -21.50 -8.29 4.49
CA THR A 140 -20.31 -7.63 5.07
C THR A 140 -19.28 -7.26 4.01
N CYS A 141 -19.06 -8.12 3.01
CA CYS A 141 -18.12 -7.86 1.93
C CYS A 141 -18.57 -6.66 1.07
N HIS A 142 -19.86 -6.54 0.78
CA HIS A 142 -20.42 -5.38 0.07
C HIS A 142 -20.29 -4.10 0.89
N ALA A 143 -20.69 -4.13 2.16
CA ALA A 143 -20.59 -2.96 3.03
C ALA A 143 -19.13 -2.45 3.12
N LEU A 144 -18.18 -3.37 3.30
CA LEU A 144 -16.76 -3.04 3.34
C LEU A 144 -16.28 -2.48 1.99
N LEU A 145 -16.61 -3.14 0.86
CA LEU A 145 -16.21 -2.66 -0.46
C LEU A 145 -16.76 -1.26 -0.76
N ASN A 146 -18.01 -0.99 -0.37
CA ASN A 146 -18.64 0.31 -0.53
C ASN A 146 -17.88 1.39 0.26
N GLN A 147 -17.52 1.12 1.52
CA GLN A 147 -16.73 2.06 2.31
C GLN A 147 -15.34 2.31 1.70
N LEU A 148 -14.65 1.24 1.26
CA LEU A 148 -13.31 1.35 0.66
C LEU A 148 -13.33 2.02 -0.72
N ASN A 149 -14.47 2.07 -1.41
CA ASN A 149 -14.61 2.84 -2.65
C ASN A 149 -14.54 4.35 -2.41
N SER A 150 -15.10 4.81 -1.29
CA SER A 150 -15.10 6.22 -0.89
C SER A 150 -13.89 6.62 -0.06
N PHE A 151 -13.02 5.68 0.31
CA PHE A 151 -11.85 5.95 1.15
C PHE A 151 -10.70 6.57 0.34
N GLY A 152 -10.44 7.86 0.56
CA GLY A 152 -9.29 8.58 0.02
C GLY A 152 -9.21 8.62 -1.51
N SER A 153 -8.09 9.10 -2.03
CA SER A 153 -7.78 8.98 -3.46
C SER A 153 -7.19 7.59 -3.77
N GLU A 154 -7.04 7.27 -5.05
CA GLU A 154 -6.41 6.02 -5.48
C GLU A 154 -4.97 5.89 -5.00
N GLN A 155 -4.21 6.99 -5.06
CA GLN A 155 -2.84 7.07 -4.56
C GLN A 155 -2.76 6.72 -3.07
N ILE A 156 -3.69 7.25 -2.26
CA ILE A 156 -3.77 6.92 -0.84
C ILE A 156 -4.09 5.44 -0.66
N ARG A 157 -5.08 4.89 -1.38
CA ARG A 157 -5.45 3.47 -1.25
C ARG A 157 -4.35 2.50 -1.69
N ASN A 158 -3.48 2.90 -2.61
CA ASN A 158 -2.36 2.09 -3.10
C ASN A 158 -1.25 1.94 -2.06
N VAL A 159 -1.19 2.80 -1.04
CA VAL A 159 -0.17 2.71 0.03
C VAL A 159 -0.75 2.53 1.43
N ALA A 160 -1.92 3.11 1.73
CA ALA A 160 -2.59 2.96 3.02
C ALA A 160 -2.94 1.50 3.28
N THR A 161 -2.59 1.03 4.47
CA THR A 161 -2.82 -0.35 4.90
C THR A 161 -4.05 -0.48 5.79
N ILE A 162 -4.51 -1.71 5.98
CA ILE A 162 -5.68 -1.99 6.85
C ILE A 162 -5.36 -1.79 8.33
N GLY A 163 -4.18 -2.20 8.78
CA GLY A 163 -3.73 -2.03 10.17
C GLY A 163 -3.00 -0.72 10.45
#